data_AF-A0A7D4L407-F1
#
_entry.id   AF-A0A7D4L407-F1
#
_cell.length_a   1.000
_cell.length_b   1.000
_cell.length_c   1.000
_cell.angle_alpha   90.00
_cell.angle_beta   90.00
_cell.angle_gamma   90.00
#
_symmetry.space_group_name_H-M   'P 1'
#
loop_
_entity.id
_entity.type
_entity.pdbx_description
1 polymer ?
#
loop_
_entity_poly.entity_id
_entity_poly.type
_entity_poly.pdbx_seq_one_letter_code
_entity_poly.pdbx_strand_id
1 'polypeptide(L)'
;MFFEKYPNLIHLLETYTYRIINYVTSFSHKFEEEKSQLNDFFELEESNIEKVKMFSRDIHFGKCVMAVDFDCGKRLYYKPRNADNEQFLVDYIRFLSTLGLKIKLRIPEFKNYKDHSWHIHKTYGSELNDRSDLTTYYHNWGVLLCAFYFLNSQDIIPDNILFSDNQPCILDCEALINSPIPYQDTTPLVQYIQNSVIRTGILPDWMFSKIEEGNRISSVLFKFNTENLHLPRYKQECLPISRELSSFFLAGFKYAYDLMLKHKELILDFFNAYNFNGNYSAVLFSLYSLL
;
A
#
# COMPACT_ATOMS: atom_id res chain seq x y z
N MET A 1 -35.87 -2.74 -27.50
CA MET A 1 -35.83 -1.27 -27.26
C MET A 1 -34.64 -0.77 -26.44
N PHE A 2 -34.28 -1.34 -25.27
CA PHE A 2 -33.13 -0.81 -24.48
C PHE A 2 -31.77 -1.06 -25.16
N PHE A 3 -31.45 -2.31 -25.50
CA PHE A 3 -30.16 -2.63 -26.14
C PHE A 3 -30.04 -2.18 -27.60
N GLU A 4 -31.17 -2.00 -28.30
CA GLU A 4 -31.20 -1.35 -29.62
C GLU A 4 -30.78 0.13 -29.54
N LYS A 5 -31.07 0.79 -28.41
CA LYS A 5 -30.65 2.18 -28.13
C LYS A 5 -29.19 2.28 -27.68
N TYR A 6 -28.62 1.22 -27.12
CA TYR A 6 -27.24 1.15 -26.62
C TYR A 6 -26.53 -0.11 -27.13
N PRO A 7 -26.24 -0.21 -28.44
CA PRO A 7 -25.72 -1.45 -29.03
C PRO A 7 -24.35 -1.87 -28.45
N ASN A 8 -23.50 -0.90 -28.08
CA ASN A 8 -22.21 -1.17 -27.46
C ASN A 8 -22.31 -1.67 -26.01
N LEU A 9 -23.47 -1.49 -25.35
CA LEU A 9 -23.66 -1.93 -23.97
C LEU A 9 -23.71 -3.46 -23.88
N ILE A 10 -24.31 -4.14 -24.85
CA ILE A 10 -24.29 -5.62 -24.91
C ILE A 10 -22.85 -6.10 -24.93
N HIS A 11 -22.05 -5.59 -25.87
CA HIS A 11 -20.66 -6.00 -26.02
C HIS A 11 -19.83 -5.73 -24.75
N LEU A 12 -20.08 -4.60 -24.08
CA LEU A 12 -19.43 -4.25 -22.82
C LEU A 12 -19.81 -5.25 -21.72
N LEU A 13 -21.10 -5.56 -21.56
CA LEU A 13 -21.60 -6.51 -20.57
C LEU A 13 -21.06 -7.92 -20.82
N GLU A 14 -21.07 -8.39 -22.06
CA GLU A 14 -20.50 -9.68 -22.45
C GLU A 14 -19.00 -9.74 -22.13
N THR A 15 -18.25 -8.71 -22.50
CA THR A 15 -16.81 -8.62 -22.23
C THR A 15 -16.51 -8.64 -20.74
N TYR A 16 -17.24 -7.84 -19.94
CA TYR A 16 -17.05 -7.83 -18.48
C TYR A 16 -17.44 -9.16 -17.84
N THR A 17 -18.56 -9.75 -18.27
CA THR A 17 -19.03 -11.05 -17.78
C THR A 17 -17.99 -12.13 -18.06
N TYR A 18 -17.49 -12.20 -19.29
CA TYR A 18 -16.45 -13.15 -19.68
C TYR A 18 -15.17 -12.97 -18.86
N ARG A 19 -14.73 -11.72 -18.64
CA ARG A 19 -13.55 -11.44 -17.81
C ARG A 19 -13.73 -11.88 -16.35
N ILE A 20 -14.90 -11.63 -15.77
CA ILE A 20 -15.21 -12.05 -14.38
C ILE A 20 -15.25 -13.57 -14.28
N ILE A 21 -15.92 -14.26 -15.23
CA ILE A 21 -15.97 -15.73 -15.26
C ILE A 21 -14.56 -16.30 -15.32
N ASN A 22 -13.72 -15.81 -16.25
CA ASN A 22 -12.34 -16.26 -16.34
C ASN A 22 -11.53 -15.98 -15.07
N TYR A 23 -11.78 -14.85 -14.43
CA TYR A 23 -11.08 -14.48 -13.20
C TYR A 23 -11.44 -15.43 -12.05
N VAL A 24 -12.72 -15.72 -11.87
CA VAL A 24 -13.21 -16.68 -10.85
C VAL A 24 -12.71 -18.09 -11.15
N THR A 25 -12.81 -18.55 -12.40
CA THR A 25 -12.30 -19.86 -12.82
C THR A 25 -10.79 -19.99 -12.55
N SER A 26 -10.01 -18.98 -12.94
CA SER A 26 -8.56 -18.96 -12.67
C SER A 26 -8.24 -18.95 -11.19
N PHE A 27 -9.01 -18.22 -10.37
CA PHE A 27 -8.86 -18.22 -8.93
C PHE A 27 -9.10 -19.62 -8.35
N SER A 28 -10.18 -20.29 -8.75
CA SER A 28 -10.51 -21.63 -8.23
C SER A 28 -9.43 -22.66 -8.57
N HIS A 29 -8.90 -22.65 -9.80
CA HIS A 29 -7.81 -23.55 -10.19
C HIS A 29 -6.54 -23.30 -9.38
N LYS A 30 -6.12 -22.03 -9.25
CA LYS A 30 -4.93 -21.66 -8.48
C LYS A 30 -5.07 -22.03 -7.01
N PHE A 31 -6.23 -21.73 -6.42
CA PHE A 31 -6.50 -22.10 -5.03
C PHE A 31 -6.37 -23.62 -4.80
N GLU A 32 -6.92 -24.45 -5.70
CA GLU A 32 -6.81 -25.91 -5.59
C GLU A 32 -5.34 -26.38 -5.69
N GLU A 33 -4.58 -25.82 -6.63
CA GLU A 33 -3.14 -26.15 -6.81
C GLU A 33 -2.28 -25.70 -5.62
N GLU A 34 -2.67 -24.60 -4.96
CA GLU A 34 -1.88 -23.93 -3.92
C GLU A 34 -2.34 -24.29 -2.50
N LYS A 35 -3.48 -24.96 -2.34
CA LYS A 35 -4.15 -25.17 -1.04
C LYS A 35 -3.21 -25.68 0.04
N SER A 36 -2.43 -26.72 -0.23
CA SER A 36 -1.47 -27.28 0.73
C SER A 36 -0.40 -26.27 1.14
N GLN A 37 0.13 -25.48 0.20
CA GLN A 37 1.14 -24.46 0.50
C GLN A 37 0.55 -23.32 1.33
N LEU A 38 -0.69 -22.94 1.05
CA LEU A 38 -1.42 -21.91 1.82
C LEU A 38 -1.73 -22.41 3.23
N ASN A 39 -2.11 -23.68 3.37
CA ASN A 39 -2.34 -24.31 4.67
C ASN A 39 -1.09 -24.30 5.53
N ASP A 40 0.05 -24.71 4.98
CA ASP A 40 1.33 -24.74 5.69
C ASP A 40 1.79 -23.33 6.06
N PHE A 41 1.66 -22.37 5.13
CA PHE A 41 2.20 -21.02 5.32
C PHE A 41 1.35 -20.16 6.25
N PHE A 42 0.02 -20.17 6.09
CA PHE A 42 -0.89 -19.36 6.91
C PHE A 42 -1.51 -20.14 8.08
N GLU A 43 -1.07 -21.38 8.30
CA GLU A 43 -1.56 -22.29 9.34
C GLU A 43 -3.09 -22.46 9.28
N LEU A 44 -3.64 -22.78 8.10
CA LEU A 44 -5.09 -22.79 7.89
C LEU A 44 -5.80 -24.02 8.45
N GLU A 45 -5.13 -24.92 9.16
CA GLU A 45 -5.73 -26.11 9.81
C GLU A 45 -6.51 -27.02 8.84
N GLU A 46 -6.06 -27.15 7.59
CA GLU A 46 -6.79 -27.89 6.53
C GLU A 46 -8.22 -27.39 6.26
N SER A 47 -8.50 -26.13 6.63
CA SER A 47 -9.79 -25.48 6.44
C SER A 47 -10.23 -25.40 4.98
N ASN A 48 -11.55 -25.33 4.79
CA ASN A 48 -12.14 -25.01 3.50
C ASN A 48 -12.53 -23.53 3.44
N ILE A 49 -12.70 -23.04 2.21
CA ILE A 49 -13.26 -21.71 1.97
C ILE A 49 -14.73 -21.74 2.42
N GLU A 50 -15.07 -20.91 3.40
CA GLU A 50 -16.44 -20.66 3.82
C GLU A 50 -17.11 -19.63 2.90
N LYS A 51 -16.37 -18.57 2.54
CA LYS A 51 -16.94 -17.46 1.76
C LYS A 51 -15.88 -16.71 0.97
N VAL A 52 -16.22 -16.35 -0.27
CA VAL A 52 -15.43 -15.41 -1.09
C VAL A 52 -16.23 -14.13 -1.28
N LYS A 53 -15.63 -12.99 -0.95
CA LYS A 53 -16.18 -11.66 -1.20
C LYS A 53 -15.38 -10.98 -2.31
N MET A 54 -16.06 -10.65 -3.39
CA MET A 54 -15.52 -9.89 -4.52
C MET A 54 -16.12 -8.48 -4.56
N PHE A 55 -15.53 -7.59 -5.35
CA PHE A 55 -16.09 -6.26 -5.67
C PHE A 55 -16.24 -5.32 -4.47
N SER A 56 -15.47 -5.55 -3.41
CA SER A 56 -15.38 -4.63 -2.26
C SER A 56 -14.41 -3.47 -2.48
N ARG A 57 -13.63 -3.54 -3.56
CA ARG A 57 -12.63 -2.55 -4.00
C ARG A 57 -12.68 -2.42 -5.53
N ASP A 58 -11.83 -1.57 -6.08
CA ASP A 58 -11.79 -1.28 -7.51
C ASP A 58 -11.61 -2.53 -8.39
N ILE A 59 -12.32 -2.50 -9.51
CA ILE A 59 -12.28 -3.54 -10.54
C ILE A 59 -11.44 -3.01 -11.69
N HIS A 60 -10.33 -3.67 -11.98
CA HIS A 60 -9.46 -3.35 -13.10
C HIS A 60 -9.53 -4.48 -14.12
N PHE A 61 -10.10 -4.19 -15.28
CA PHE A 61 -10.23 -5.16 -16.38
C PHE A 61 -10.87 -6.50 -15.97
N GLY A 62 -11.85 -6.46 -15.07
CA GLY A 62 -12.57 -7.63 -14.56
C GLY A 62 -11.87 -8.39 -13.42
N LYS A 63 -10.71 -7.93 -12.97
CA LYS A 63 -10.00 -8.44 -11.79
C LYS A 63 -10.20 -7.49 -10.61
N CYS A 64 -10.25 -8.02 -9.40
CA CYS A 64 -10.35 -7.24 -8.16
C CYS A 64 -9.73 -8.06 -7.02
N VAL A 65 -9.37 -7.41 -5.90
CA VAL A 65 -8.96 -8.16 -4.71
C VAL A 65 -10.14 -8.98 -4.19
N MET A 66 -9.92 -10.27 -3.91
CA MET A 66 -10.93 -11.13 -3.28
C MET A 66 -10.59 -11.33 -1.80
N ALA A 67 -11.57 -11.15 -0.91
CA ALA A 67 -11.43 -11.56 0.49
C ALA A 67 -11.99 -12.98 0.64
N VAL A 68 -11.18 -13.89 1.15
CA VAL A 68 -11.48 -15.31 1.28
C VAL A 68 -11.52 -15.65 2.77
N ASP A 69 -12.73 -15.93 3.26
CA ASP A 69 -13.02 -16.38 4.61
C ASP A 69 -12.92 -17.91 4.67
N PHE A 70 -12.14 -18.44 5.60
CA PHE A 70 -11.96 -19.86 5.86
C PHE A 70 -12.75 -20.30 7.08
N ASP A 71 -13.19 -21.56 7.12
CA ASP A 71 -13.99 -22.12 8.22
C ASP A 71 -13.25 -22.16 9.59
N CYS A 72 -11.91 -22.06 9.59
CA CYS A 72 -11.09 -21.87 10.79
C CYS A 72 -11.11 -20.42 11.34
N GLY A 73 -11.87 -19.52 10.72
CA GLY A 73 -12.01 -18.12 11.13
C GLY A 73 -10.92 -17.18 10.60
N LYS A 74 -9.94 -17.70 9.86
CA LYS A 74 -8.92 -16.87 9.18
C LYS A 74 -9.50 -16.25 7.91
N ARG A 75 -9.02 -15.06 7.56
CA ARG A 75 -9.30 -14.40 6.28
C ARG A 75 -8.00 -14.14 5.54
N LEU A 76 -7.96 -14.50 4.27
CA LEU A 76 -6.90 -14.11 3.34
C LEU A 76 -7.44 -13.14 2.29
N TYR A 77 -6.54 -12.35 1.70
CA TYR A 77 -6.81 -11.53 0.52
C TYR A 77 -6.03 -12.06 -0.66
N TYR A 78 -6.75 -12.50 -1.69
CA TYR A 78 -6.19 -12.83 -2.98
C TYR A 78 -6.05 -11.56 -3.81
N LYS A 79 -4.81 -11.18 -4.13
CA LYS A 79 -4.51 -10.06 -5.00
C LYS A 79 -4.10 -10.57 -6.37
N PRO A 80 -4.72 -10.10 -7.48
CA PRO A 80 -4.40 -10.54 -8.84
C PRO A 80 -3.11 -9.89 -9.40
N ARG A 81 -2.09 -9.76 -8.54
CA ARG A 81 -0.74 -9.29 -8.83
C ARG A 81 0.23 -9.97 -7.87
N ASN A 82 1.48 -10.10 -8.28
CA ASN A 82 2.53 -10.56 -7.39
C ASN A 82 2.74 -9.57 -6.22
N ALA A 83 3.52 -10.01 -5.23
CA ALA A 83 3.90 -9.25 -4.04
C ALA A 83 5.38 -8.83 -4.08
N ASP A 84 5.94 -8.60 -5.27
CA ASP A 84 7.34 -8.21 -5.43
C ASP A 84 7.60 -6.83 -4.80
N ASN A 85 6.64 -5.91 -4.86
CA ASN A 85 6.75 -4.59 -4.21
C ASN A 85 6.74 -4.70 -2.69
N GLU A 86 5.89 -5.56 -2.12
CA GLU A 86 5.90 -5.85 -0.69
C GLU A 86 7.24 -6.44 -0.25
N GLN A 87 7.77 -7.42 -0.99
CA GLN A 87 9.07 -8.02 -0.70
C GLN A 87 10.19 -6.99 -0.80
N PHE A 88 10.19 -6.16 -1.85
CA PHE A 88 11.15 -5.06 -1.99
C PHE A 88 11.09 -4.09 -0.80
N LEU A 89 9.90 -3.74 -0.33
CA LEU A 89 9.77 -2.85 0.82
C LEU A 89 10.37 -3.47 2.08
N VAL A 90 10.13 -4.76 2.34
CA VAL A 90 10.75 -5.47 3.47
C VAL A 90 12.27 -5.36 3.40
N ASP A 91 12.85 -5.64 2.24
CA ASP A 91 14.30 -5.66 2.06
C ASP A 91 14.90 -4.25 2.11
N TYR A 92 14.22 -3.26 1.55
CA TYR A 92 14.60 -1.85 1.62
C TYR A 92 14.61 -1.33 3.06
N ILE A 93 13.55 -1.57 3.83
CA ILE A 93 13.48 -1.16 5.24
C ILE A 93 14.55 -1.89 6.06
N ARG A 94 14.79 -3.18 5.81
CA ARG A 94 15.87 -3.94 6.46
C ARG A 94 17.22 -3.34 6.13
N PHE A 95 17.48 -3.03 4.87
CA PHE A 95 18.73 -2.42 4.42
C PHE A 95 18.97 -1.05 5.09
N LEU A 96 17.99 -0.15 5.05
CA LEU A 96 18.06 1.16 5.73
C LEU A 96 18.30 1.01 7.25
N SER A 97 17.74 -0.02 7.86
CA SER A 97 17.98 -0.33 9.27
C SER A 97 19.44 -0.70 9.54
N THR A 98 20.13 -1.37 8.60
CA THR A 98 21.57 -1.66 8.74
C THR A 98 22.44 -0.40 8.67
N LEU A 99 21.96 0.66 8.00
CA LEU A 99 22.59 1.97 7.98
C LEU A 99 22.31 2.78 9.26
N GLY A 100 21.54 2.22 10.20
CA GLY A 100 21.20 2.84 11.48
C GLY A 100 19.89 3.62 11.48
N LEU A 101 19.08 3.57 10.42
CA LEU A 101 17.79 4.23 10.36
C LEU A 101 16.75 3.44 11.16
N LYS A 102 16.15 4.05 12.18
CA LYS A 102 15.12 3.41 13.00
C LYS A 102 13.75 3.54 12.34
N ILE A 103 13.32 2.50 11.63
CA ILE A 103 12.03 2.44 10.95
C ILE A 103 11.12 1.41 11.63
N LYS A 104 9.87 1.79 11.84
CA LYS A 104 8.78 0.91 12.26
C LYS A 104 7.70 0.92 11.19
N LEU A 105 7.58 -0.17 10.45
CA LEU A 105 6.56 -0.36 9.43
C LEU A 105 6.23 -1.85 9.38
N ARG A 106 4.94 -2.17 9.31
CA ARG A 106 4.46 -3.53 9.08
C ARG A 106 3.92 -3.69 7.67
N ILE A 107 4.00 -4.91 7.18
CA ILE A 107 3.29 -5.40 6.01
C ILE A 107 2.56 -6.67 6.48
N PRO A 108 1.29 -6.90 6.08
CA PRO A 108 0.66 -8.19 6.28
C PRO A 108 1.56 -9.31 5.77
N GLU A 109 1.55 -10.45 6.45
CA GLU A 109 2.23 -11.63 5.96
C GLU A 109 1.65 -12.01 4.59
N PHE A 110 2.53 -12.30 3.63
CA PHE A 110 2.12 -12.56 2.26
C PHE A 110 2.85 -13.75 1.67
N LYS A 111 2.14 -14.49 0.82
CA LYS A 111 2.68 -15.54 -0.03
C LYS A 111 2.69 -15.03 -1.47
N ASN A 112 3.90 -14.93 -2.03
CA ASN A 112 4.12 -14.40 -3.38
C ASN A 112 4.11 -15.52 -4.42
N TYR A 113 3.43 -15.28 -5.53
CA TYR A 113 3.44 -16.11 -6.74
C TYR A 113 3.73 -15.22 -7.96
N LYS A 114 3.97 -15.83 -9.13
CA LYS A 114 4.41 -15.11 -10.32
C LYS A 114 3.46 -13.99 -10.76
N ASP A 115 2.14 -14.22 -10.69
CA ASP A 115 1.12 -13.33 -11.25
C ASP A 115 0.00 -12.97 -10.26
N HIS A 116 0.14 -13.40 -9.00
CA HIS A 116 -0.83 -13.16 -7.93
C HIS A 116 -0.15 -13.32 -6.56
N SER A 117 -0.87 -12.98 -5.50
CA SER A 117 -0.37 -13.13 -4.14
C SER A 117 -1.51 -13.29 -3.15
N TRP A 118 -1.20 -13.89 -2.01
CA TRP A 118 -2.11 -14.08 -0.88
C TRP A 118 -1.59 -13.29 0.32
N HIS A 119 -2.46 -12.58 1.01
CA HIS A 119 -2.11 -11.75 2.16
C HIS A 119 -3.00 -12.08 3.36
N ILE A 120 -2.44 -12.25 4.55
CA ILE A 120 -3.22 -12.48 5.76
C ILE A 120 -4.03 -11.22 6.11
N HIS A 121 -5.28 -11.39 6.53
CA HIS A 121 -6.04 -10.29 7.10
C HIS A 121 -5.40 -9.84 8.42
N LYS A 122 -5.20 -8.54 8.58
CA LYS A 122 -4.79 -7.93 9.85
C LYS A 122 -6.01 -7.34 10.53
N THR A 123 -6.20 -7.73 11.79
CA THR A 123 -7.28 -7.23 12.63
C THR A 123 -7.05 -5.77 13.00
N TYR A 124 -8.15 -5.02 13.03
CA TYR A 124 -8.17 -3.62 13.42
C TYR A 124 -7.99 -3.44 14.93
N GLY A 125 -7.56 -2.23 15.34
CA GLY A 125 -7.88 -1.73 16.66
C GLY A 125 -6.84 -1.96 17.76
N SER A 126 -5.54 -1.86 17.46
CA SER A 126 -4.61 -1.60 18.56
C SER A 126 -4.91 -0.21 19.12
N GLU A 127 -5.27 -0.12 20.39
CA GLU A 127 -5.12 1.12 21.13
C GLU A 127 -3.65 1.26 21.55
N LEU A 128 -3.18 2.50 21.63
CA LEU A 128 -1.92 2.79 22.27
C LEU A 128 -1.99 2.38 23.73
N ASN A 129 -0.93 1.72 24.21
CA ASN A 129 -0.76 1.44 25.64
C ASN A 129 -0.49 2.73 26.43
N ASP A 130 0.25 3.68 25.82
CA ASP A 130 0.59 4.97 26.41
C ASP A 130 0.51 6.08 25.35
N ARG A 131 0.04 7.28 25.74
CA ARG A 131 0.08 8.46 24.87
C ARG A 131 1.51 8.95 24.59
N SER A 132 2.51 8.63 25.43
CA SER A 132 3.91 8.98 25.15
C SER A 132 4.43 8.40 23.85
N ASP A 133 3.86 7.25 23.42
CA ASP A 133 4.22 6.56 22.18
C ASP A 133 3.88 7.39 20.92
N LEU A 134 2.99 8.39 21.02
CA LEU A 134 2.64 9.28 19.91
C LEU A 134 3.85 10.05 19.37
N THR A 135 4.77 10.47 20.24
CA THR A 135 5.97 11.19 19.81
C THR A 135 6.83 10.32 18.92
N THR A 136 7.02 9.06 19.30
CA THR A 136 7.77 8.06 18.53
C THR A 136 7.03 7.67 17.26
N TYR A 137 5.70 7.54 17.32
CA TYR A 137 4.87 7.20 16.17
C TYR A 137 4.91 8.29 15.08
N TYR A 138 4.75 9.56 15.45
CA TYR A 138 4.82 10.66 14.48
C TYR A 138 6.23 10.98 14.04
N HIS A 139 7.24 10.79 14.89
CA HIS A 139 8.64 10.78 14.43
C HIS A 139 8.86 9.70 13.36
N ASN A 140 8.34 8.49 13.57
CA ASN A 140 8.44 7.41 12.60
C ASN A 140 7.73 7.75 11.27
N TRP A 141 6.58 8.43 11.30
CA TRP A 141 5.96 8.93 10.06
C TRP A 141 6.83 9.93 9.30
N GLY A 142 7.61 10.76 10.01
CA GLY A 142 8.60 11.64 9.37
C GLY A 142 9.72 10.85 8.70
N VAL A 143 10.22 9.81 9.36
CA VAL A 143 11.22 8.89 8.80
C VAL A 143 10.67 8.19 7.55
N LEU A 144 9.44 7.68 7.62
CA LEU A 144 8.76 7.02 6.51
C LEU A 144 8.50 7.98 5.34
N LEU A 145 8.13 9.23 5.59
CA LEU A 145 7.98 10.24 4.54
C LEU A 145 9.26 10.39 3.73
N CYS A 146 10.42 10.44 4.40
CA CYS A 146 11.71 10.50 3.73
C CYS A 146 11.97 9.22 2.92
N ALA A 147 11.85 8.05 3.54
CA ALA A 147 12.10 6.77 2.87
C ALA A 147 11.22 6.55 1.63
N PHE A 148 9.92 6.83 1.72
CA PHE A 148 8.99 6.71 0.59
C PHE A 148 9.19 7.80 -0.48
N TYR A 149 9.61 9.01 -0.09
CA TYR A 149 9.96 10.04 -1.07
C TYR A 149 11.12 9.62 -1.97
N PHE A 150 12.17 8.99 -1.39
CA PHE A 150 13.30 8.47 -2.17
C PHE A 150 12.91 7.33 -3.12
N LEU A 151 11.87 6.56 -2.80
CA LEU A 151 11.31 5.54 -3.70
C LEU A 151 10.38 6.13 -4.77
N ASN A 152 10.13 7.44 -4.75
CA ASN A 152 9.10 8.08 -5.57
C ASN A 152 7.72 7.42 -5.38
N SER A 153 7.44 6.94 -4.17
CA SER A 153 6.19 6.25 -3.85
C SER A 153 5.00 7.17 -4.04
N GLN A 154 3.88 6.58 -4.41
CA GLN A 154 2.57 7.23 -4.38
C GLN A 154 1.60 6.32 -3.62
N ASP A 155 0.43 6.85 -3.30
CA ASP A 155 -0.67 6.07 -2.72
C ASP A 155 -0.42 5.53 -1.28
N ILE A 156 0.46 6.19 -0.52
CA ILE A 156 0.56 6.00 0.94
C ILE A 156 -0.56 6.82 1.60
N ILE A 157 -1.80 6.39 1.39
CA ILE A 157 -3.03 7.10 1.76
C ILE A 157 -3.80 6.33 2.86
N PRO A 158 -4.74 6.97 3.57
CA PRO A 158 -5.49 6.35 4.67
C PRO A 158 -6.08 4.96 4.37
N ASP A 159 -6.66 4.74 3.19
CA ASP A 159 -7.34 3.49 2.85
C ASP A 159 -6.39 2.29 2.64
N ASN A 160 -5.10 2.57 2.49
CA ASN A 160 -4.03 1.58 2.34
C ASN A 160 -3.23 1.39 3.64
N ILE A 161 -3.54 2.13 4.70
CA ILE A 161 -2.81 2.10 5.97
C ILE A 161 -3.71 1.65 7.10
N LEU A 162 -3.17 0.75 7.91
CA LEU A 162 -3.75 0.31 9.17
C LEU A 162 -2.81 0.66 10.32
N PHE A 163 -3.34 1.18 11.42
CA PHE A 163 -2.62 1.23 12.68
C PHE A 163 -2.72 -0.12 13.39
N SER A 164 -1.58 -0.78 13.63
CA SER A 164 -1.51 -2.09 14.29
C SER A 164 -0.23 -2.22 15.10
N ASP A 165 -0.37 -2.67 16.35
CA ASP A 165 0.64 -2.75 17.43
C ASP A 165 1.66 -1.60 17.42
N ASN A 166 1.15 -0.38 17.60
CA ASN A 166 1.92 0.87 17.71
C ASN A 166 2.74 1.23 16.47
N GLN A 167 2.37 0.72 15.29
CA GLN A 167 3.06 0.95 14.03
C GLN A 167 2.08 1.14 12.87
N PRO A 168 2.47 1.88 11.82
CA PRO A 168 1.75 1.82 10.56
C PRO A 168 1.95 0.45 9.91
N CYS A 169 0.89 -0.08 9.34
CA CYS A 169 0.85 -1.32 8.58
C CYS A 169 0.33 -0.98 7.18
N ILE A 170 1.18 -1.15 6.15
CA ILE A 170 0.82 -0.89 4.77
C ILE A 170 0.14 -2.13 4.18
N LEU A 171 -1.11 -1.97 3.78
CA LEU A 171 -1.95 -3.04 3.25
C LEU A 171 -1.77 -3.24 1.75
N ASP A 172 -1.35 -2.19 1.03
CA ASP A 172 -1.14 -2.22 -0.41
C ASP A 172 0.16 -1.51 -0.81
N CYS A 173 1.01 -2.22 -1.56
CA CYS A 173 2.27 -1.70 -2.08
C CYS A 173 2.28 -1.64 -3.62
N GLU A 174 1.13 -1.71 -4.30
CA GLU A 174 1.10 -1.71 -5.77
C GLU A 174 1.72 -0.45 -6.39
N ALA A 175 1.50 0.70 -5.77
CA ALA A 175 2.05 1.99 -6.18
C ALA A 175 3.29 2.41 -5.37
N LEU A 176 3.96 1.45 -4.72
CA LEU A 176 5.16 1.73 -3.90
C LEU A 176 6.26 2.40 -4.71
N ILE A 177 6.39 2.06 -5.99
CA ILE A 177 7.39 2.67 -6.87
C ILE A 177 6.74 2.98 -8.20
N ASN A 178 6.80 4.25 -8.59
CA ASN A 178 6.20 4.72 -9.83
C ASN A 178 7.24 5.33 -10.75
N SER A 179 7.05 5.11 -12.06
CA SER A 179 7.73 5.91 -13.08
C SER A 179 7.26 7.36 -12.94
N PRO A 180 8.15 8.36 -12.92
CA PRO A 180 7.74 9.73 -13.18
C PRO A 180 7.26 9.75 -14.63
N ILE A 181 5.94 9.67 -14.84
CA ILE A 181 5.37 9.98 -16.14
C ILE A 181 5.32 11.51 -16.18
N PRO A 182 6.19 12.18 -16.97
CA PRO A 182 6.11 13.63 -17.09
C PRO A 182 4.78 13.96 -17.74
N TYR A 183 3.89 14.58 -16.98
CA TYR A 183 2.69 15.16 -17.56
C TYR A 183 3.12 16.28 -18.50
N GLN A 184 3.01 16.05 -19.81
CA GLN A 184 3.48 16.97 -20.85
C GLN A 184 2.81 18.36 -20.78
N ASP A 185 1.63 18.47 -20.14
CA ASP A 185 0.81 19.68 -20.05
C ASP A 185 0.65 20.21 -18.60
N THR A 186 1.69 20.14 -17.77
CA THR A 186 1.64 20.65 -16.39
C THR A 186 2.37 21.98 -16.22
N THR A 187 1.81 22.87 -15.38
CA THR A 187 2.49 24.11 -15.00
C THR A 187 3.71 23.82 -14.13
N PRO A 188 4.73 24.69 -14.09
CA PRO A 188 5.90 24.50 -13.24
C PRO A 188 5.57 24.31 -11.75
N LEU A 189 4.50 24.96 -11.27
CA LEU A 189 4.00 24.79 -9.89
C LEU A 189 3.48 23.37 -9.65
N VAL A 190 2.68 22.84 -10.59
CA VAL A 190 2.16 21.47 -10.50
C VAL A 190 3.31 20.46 -10.53
N GLN A 191 4.30 20.66 -11.40
CA GLN A 191 5.50 19.82 -11.44
C GLN A 191 6.30 19.88 -10.14
N TYR A 192 6.46 21.07 -9.55
CA TYR A 192 7.13 21.24 -8.26
C TYR A 192 6.42 20.48 -7.14
N ILE A 193 5.09 20.61 -7.05
CA ILE A 193 4.28 19.88 -6.06
C ILE A 193 4.37 18.37 -6.28
N GLN A 194 4.24 17.94 -7.54
CA GLN A 194 4.38 16.52 -7.92
C GLN A 194 5.76 15.97 -7.59
N ASN A 195 6.84 16.75 -7.71
CA ASN A 195 8.19 16.29 -7.37
C ASN A 195 8.58 16.50 -5.89
N SER A 196 7.64 16.94 -5.07
CA SER A 196 7.83 17.11 -3.63
C SER A 196 7.38 15.88 -2.84
N VAL A 197 7.67 15.90 -1.54
CA VAL A 197 7.22 14.88 -0.56
C VAL A 197 5.69 14.73 -0.50
N ILE A 198 4.90 15.70 -1.01
CA ILE A 198 3.44 15.62 -1.06
C ILE A 198 2.97 14.41 -1.87
N ARG A 199 3.68 14.07 -2.96
CA ARG A 199 3.30 12.99 -3.88
C ARG A 199 3.18 11.61 -3.22
N THR A 200 3.81 11.43 -2.07
CA THR A 200 3.75 10.19 -1.30
C THR A 200 2.33 9.84 -0.88
N GLY A 201 1.45 10.83 -0.70
CA GLY A 201 0.10 10.66 -0.13
C GLY A 201 0.07 10.78 1.40
N ILE A 202 1.24 10.90 2.05
CA ILE A 202 1.33 11.04 3.51
C ILE A 202 0.86 12.41 3.96
N LEU A 203 1.33 13.46 3.28
CA LEU A 203 0.97 14.85 3.59
C LEU A 203 -0.42 15.18 3.02
N PRO A 204 -1.11 16.18 3.60
CA PRO A 204 -2.38 16.67 3.07
C PRO A 204 -2.31 17.02 1.58
N ASP A 205 -3.10 16.31 0.78
CA ASP A 205 -3.30 16.60 -0.63
C ASP A 205 -4.79 16.45 -1.01
N TRP A 206 -5.19 17.15 -2.07
CA TRP A 206 -6.54 17.07 -2.60
C TRP A 206 -6.75 15.74 -3.30
N MET A 207 -7.58 14.88 -2.72
CA MET A 207 -8.00 13.65 -3.36
C MET A 207 -9.35 13.90 -4.06
N PHE A 208 -9.33 13.86 -5.39
CA PHE A 208 -10.53 13.89 -6.20
C PHE A 208 -11.20 12.51 -6.10
N SER A 209 -12.19 12.40 -5.22
CA SER A 209 -13.03 11.20 -5.14
C SER A 209 -13.88 11.05 -6.41
N LYS A 210 -14.26 9.82 -6.78
CA LYS A 210 -15.24 9.57 -7.84
C LYS A 210 -16.54 10.30 -7.46
N ILE A 211 -16.93 11.28 -8.29
CA ILE A 211 -18.21 12.00 -8.53
C ILE A 211 -19.26 12.14 -7.39
N GLU A 212 -19.39 11.20 -6.44
CA GLU A 212 -20.42 11.17 -5.39
C GLU A 212 -19.93 11.51 -3.97
N GLU A 213 -18.62 11.52 -3.66
CA GLU A 213 -18.13 11.71 -2.26
C GLU A 213 -17.57 13.10 -1.91
N GLY A 214 -17.55 14.03 -2.87
CA GLY A 214 -17.01 15.38 -2.70
C GLY A 214 -15.47 15.40 -2.62
N ASN A 215 -14.88 16.58 -2.78
CA ASN A 215 -13.42 16.74 -2.62
C ASN A 215 -13.05 16.58 -1.14
N ARG A 216 -12.10 15.67 -0.84
CA ARG A 216 -11.58 15.48 0.52
C ARG A 216 -10.07 15.70 0.52
N ILE A 217 -9.58 16.25 1.62
CA ILE A 217 -8.13 16.33 1.86
C ILE A 217 -7.72 14.97 2.44
N SER A 218 -6.88 14.25 1.71
CA SER A 218 -6.34 12.96 2.13
C SER A 218 -4.99 13.14 2.82
N SER A 219 -4.79 12.44 3.94
CA SER A 219 -3.52 12.36 4.63
C SER A 219 -3.57 11.27 5.69
N VAL A 220 -2.50 10.48 5.79
CA VAL A 220 -2.33 9.50 6.87
C VAL A 220 -2.12 10.15 8.25
N LEU A 221 -1.93 11.46 8.32
CA LEU A 221 -1.67 12.20 9.56
C LEU A 221 -2.95 12.75 10.20
N PHE A 222 -4.05 12.83 9.44
CA PHE A 222 -5.31 13.44 9.85
C PHE A 222 -6.48 12.49 9.66
N LYS A 223 -7.61 12.82 10.30
CA LYS A 223 -8.86 12.06 10.12
C LYS A 223 -9.33 12.21 8.68
N PHE A 224 -9.81 11.12 8.09
CA PHE A 224 -10.16 11.04 6.67
C PHE A 224 -11.56 10.44 6.44
N ASN A 225 -11.85 9.28 7.03
CA ASN A 225 -13.13 8.60 6.91
C ASN A 225 -13.76 8.39 8.31
N THR A 226 -14.87 7.67 8.40
CA THR A 226 -15.55 7.41 9.68
C THR A 226 -14.71 6.52 10.61
N GLU A 227 -14.01 5.54 10.05
CA GLU A 227 -13.30 4.51 10.82
C GLU A 227 -11.88 4.91 11.23
N ASN A 228 -11.21 5.77 10.46
CA ASN A 228 -9.84 6.27 10.69
C ASN A 228 -8.86 5.18 11.15
N LEU A 229 -8.91 4.02 10.47
CA LEU A 229 -8.15 2.83 10.87
C LEU A 229 -6.65 3.02 10.75
N HIS A 230 -6.20 4.00 9.97
CA HIS A 230 -4.81 4.38 9.79
C HIS A 230 -4.22 5.14 10.99
N LEU A 231 -5.07 5.72 11.85
CA LEU A 231 -4.63 6.56 12.97
C LEU A 231 -4.57 5.80 14.30
N PRO A 232 -3.64 6.19 15.20
CA PRO A 232 -3.60 5.66 16.55
C PRO A 232 -4.85 6.04 17.34
N ARG A 233 -5.24 5.16 18.26
CA ARG A 233 -6.37 5.37 19.19
C ARG A 233 -5.91 5.23 20.63
N TYR A 234 -6.51 5.97 21.54
CA TYR A 234 -6.31 5.80 22.99
C TYR A 234 -7.63 6.08 23.69
N LYS A 235 -8.15 5.12 24.46
CA LYS A 235 -9.48 5.20 25.09
C LYS A 235 -10.56 5.55 24.05
N GLN A 236 -10.56 4.82 22.93
CA GLN A 236 -11.45 5.00 21.77
C GLN A 236 -11.33 6.33 21.01
N GLU A 237 -10.56 7.31 21.51
CA GLU A 237 -10.30 8.56 20.82
C GLU A 237 -9.23 8.37 19.75
N CYS A 238 -9.54 8.81 18.53
CA CYS A 238 -8.58 8.88 17.44
C CYS A 238 -7.64 10.09 17.62
N LEU A 239 -6.34 9.85 17.52
CA LEU A 239 -5.28 10.80 17.84
C LEU A 239 -4.50 11.19 16.57
N PRO A 240 -4.98 12.19 15.78
CA PRO A 240 -4.24 12.71 14.64
C PRO A 240 -3.02 13.53 15.09
N ILE A 241 -2.16 13.90 14.13
CA ILE A 241 -1.02 14.78 14.42
C ILE A 241 -1.51 16.12 14.97
N SER A 242 -0.85 16.62 16.00
CA SER A 242 -1.09 17.94 16.57
C SER A 242 0.06 18.89 16.25
N ARG A 243 -0.12 20.19 16.55
CA ARG A 243 0.95 21.18 16.43
C ARG A 243 2.18 20.79 17.26
N GLU A 244 1.97 20.23 18.45
CA GLU A 244 3.05 19.76 19.34
C GLU A 244 3.78 18.54 18.77
N LEU A 245 3.05 17.63 18.12
CA LEU A 245 3.62 16.42 17.52
C LEU A 245 4.34 16.72 16.18
N SER A 246 4.04 17.85 15.54
CA SER A 246 4.65 18.23 14.25
C SER A 246 6.17 18.40 14.31
N SER A 247 6.72 18.85 15.45
CA SER A 247 8.17 18.97 15.63
C SER A 247 8.86 17.59 15.63
N PHE A 248 8.21 16.56 16.17
CA PHE A 248 8.74 15.19 16.16
C PHE A 248 8.69 14.58 14.75
N PHE A 249 7.61 14.83 14.01
CA PHE A 249 7.51 14.44 12.61
C PHE A 249 8.63 15.09 11.76
N LEU A 250 8.83 16.40 11.88
CA LEU A 250 9.90 17.11 11.18
C LEU A 250 11.29 16.62 11.60
N ALA A 251 11.49 16.35 12.89
CA ALA A 251 12.74 15.80 13.41
C ALA A 251 13.03 14.41 12.81
N GLY A 252 12.00 13.56 12.69
CA GLY A 252 12.12 12.24 12.08
C GLY A 252 12.48 12.31 10.59
N PHE A 253 11.84 13.22 9.85
CA PHE A 253 12.19 13.45 8.44
C PHE A 253 13.65 13.92 8.31
N LYS A 254 14.07 14.92 9.09
CA LYS A 254 15.43 15.44 9.06
C LYS A 254 16.46 14.36 9.41
N TYR A 255 16.20 13.59 10.46
CA TYR A 255 17.05 12.48 10.89
C TYR A 255 17.25 11.45 9.78
N ALA A 256 16.16 11.05 9.10
CA ALA A 256 16.23 10.14 7.97
C ALA A 256 17.00 10.74 6.79
N TYR A 257 16.70 11.98 6.43
CA TYR A 257 17.35 12.70 5.34
C TYR A 257 18.87 12.81 5.53
N ASP A 258 19.31 13.24 6.71
CA ASP A 258 20.74 13.38 7.03
C ASP A 258 21.47 12.03 6.93
N LEU A 259 20.85 10.95 7.40
CA LEU A 259 21.40 9.59 7.33
C LEU A 259 21.44 9.07 5.89
N MET A 260 20.37 9.26 5.13
CA MET A 260 20.31 8.83 3.74
C MET A 260 21.32 9.57 2.87
N LEU A 261 21.50 10.89 3.06
CA LEU A 261 22.56 11.65 2.38
C LEU A 261 23.96 11.14 2.74
N LYS A 262 24.21 10.87 4.02
CA LYS A 262 25.49 10.34 4.50
C LYS A 262 25.84 9.00 3.85
N HIS A 263 24.84 8.16 3.60
CA HIS A 263 25.00 6.81 3.06
C HIS A 263 24.55 6.67 1.59
N LYS A 264 24.49 7.78 0.84
CA LYS A 264 23.95 7.81 -0.53
C LYS A 264 24.54 6.73 -1.45
N GLU A 265 25.85 6.56 -1.46
CA GLU A 265 26.52 5.58 -2.35
C GLU A 265 26.11 4.14 -2.01
N LEU A 266 25.99 3.80 -0.71
CA LEU A 266 25.53 2.47 -0.30
C LEU A 266 24.08 2.24 -0.70
N ILE A 267 23.25 3.28 -0.61
CA ILE A 267 21.85 3.22 -1.05
C ILE A 267 21.78 3.00 -2.57
N LEU A 268 22.63 3.68 -3.34
CA LEU A 268 22.76 3.44 -4.79
C LEU A 268 23.16 2.01 -5.10
N ASP A 269 24.17 1.50 -4.42
CA ASP A 269 24.66 0.13 -4.60
C ASP A 269 23.57 -0.90 -4.29
N PHE A 270 22.78 -0.68 -3.22
CA PHE A 270 21.64 -1.50 -2.90
C PHE A 270 20.64 -1.56 -4.07
N PHE A 271 20.25 -0.41 -4.63
CA PHE A 271 19.33 -0.37 -5.76
C PHE A 271 19.89 -1.03 -7.02
N ASN A 272 21.17 -0.78 -7.34
CA ASN A 272 21.83 -1.34 -8.52
C ASN A 272 22.02 -2.87 -8.43
N ALA A 273 22.22 -3.39 -7.21
CA ALA A 273 22.39 -4.81 -6.97
C ALA A 273 21.07 -5.56 -6.78
N TYR A 274 19.96 -4.86 -6.52
CA TYR A 274 18.68 -5.50 -6.23
C TYR A 274 18.11 -6.18 -7.48
N ASN A 275 17.99 -7.50 -7.44
CA ASN A 275 17.42 -8.27 -8.54
C ASN A 275 15.89 -8.32 -8.42
N PHE A 276 15.20 -7.56 -9.27
CA PHE A 276 13.74 -7.56 -9.37
C PHE A 276 13.16 -8.76 -10.16
N ASN A 277 13.80 -9.94 -10.10
CA ASN A 277 13.38 -11.16 -10.81
C ASN A 277 13.10 -10.96 -12.31
N GLY A 278 13.91 -10.14 -12.99
CA GLY A 278 13.77 -9.88 -14.43
C GLY A 278 12.65 -8.92 -14.83
N ASN A 279 11.83 -8.45 -13.88
CA ASN A 279 11.09 -7.21 -14.07
C ASN A 279 12.09 -6.07 -13.88
N TYR A 280 12.72 -5.60 -14.95
CA TYR A 280 13.22 -4.22 -15.01
C TYR A 280 12.00 -3.30 -14.94
N SER A 281 11.35 -3.28 -13.79
CA SER A 281 10.18 -2.46 -13.55
C SER A 281 10.63 -1.01 -13.63
N ALA A 282 9.67 -0.14 -13.88
CA ALA A 282 9.79 1.32 -13.84
C ALA A 282 10.63 1.89 -12.66
N VAL A 283 10.89 1.07 -11.63
CA VAL A 283 11.74 1.27 -10.45
C VAL A 283 13.15 1.74 -10.74
N LEU A 284 13.93 1.03 -11.56
CA LEU A 284 15.32 1.45 -11.84
C LEU A 284 15.35 2.72 -12.70
N PHE A 285 14.47 2.79 -13.70
CA PHE A 285 14.35 3.98 -14.57
C PHE A 285 13.91 5.24 -13.81
N SER A 286 13.06 5.13 -12.79
CA SER A 286 12.66 6.27 -11.95
C SER A 286 13.75 6.70 -10.99
N LEU A 287 14.49 5.76 -10.38
CA LEU A 287 15.58 6.06 -9.46
C LEU A 287 16.76 6.74 -10.17
N TYR A 288 17.15 6.29 -11.37
CA TYR A 288 18.19 6.95 -12.18
C TYR A 288 17.84 8.38 -12.61
N SER A 289 16.55 8.76 -12.61
CA SER A 289 16.13 10.13 -12.92
C SER A 289 16.18 11.09 -11.72
N LEU A 290 16.41 10.57 -10.51
CA LEU A 290 16.44 11.30 -9.24
C LEU A 290 17.86 11.47 -8.68
N LEU A 291 18.86 10.86 -9.32
CA LEU A 291 20.28 10.83 -8.94
C LEU A 291 21.13 11.56 -9.97
#